data_AF-A0AAW2GD31-F1
#
_entry.id   AF-A0AAW2GD31-F1
#
_cell.length_a   1.000
_cell.length_b   1.000
_cell.length_c   1.000
_cell.angle_alpha   90.00
_cell.angle_beta   90.00
_cell.angle_gamma   90.00
#
_symmetry.space_group_name_H-M   'P 1'
#
loop_
_entity.id
_entity.type
_entity.pdbx_description
1 polymer ?
#
loop_
_entity_poly.entity_id
_entity_poly.type
_entity_poly.pdbx_seq_one_letter_code
_entity_poly.pdbx_strand_id
1 'polypeptide(L)'
;MVDFGYDVADFKDIDEIFGKLIDFENLIEKAKKIGLKVILDLVPNHTSDEHYWFQMSLNRTGKYKDYYIWADGKKNNQPPNNWISVFGGPAWSFSKMRNQWYFHQFHERQPDLNYSNPYVQEEMRVSVVIYKVKLCKNLMQRSQSLNRAYLFLCRTGNYHVLVKKRHLWISRRRGAAYFRNELHFGRTSK
;
A
#
# COMPACT_ATOMS: atom_id res chain seq x y z
N MET A 1 -11.48 4.92 12.26
CA MET A 1 -10.60 4.00 13.00
C MET A 1 -11.44 3.01 13.78
N VAL A 2 -11.56 1.80 13.26
CA VAL A 2 -12.35 0.70 13.83
C VAL A 2 -11.42 -0.37 14.44
N ASP A 3 -10.17 -0.43 13.99
CA ASP A 3 -9.16 -1.39 14.47
C ASP A 3 -7.84 -0.69 14.82
N PHE A 4 -7.93 0.46 15.51
CA PHE A 4 -6.79 1.19 16.08
C PHE A 4 -5.57 1.38 15.15
N GLY A 5 -5.80 1.52 13.83
CA GLY A 5 -4.76 1.74 12.82
C GLY A 5 -4.53 0.57 11.85
N TYR A 6 -5.18 -0.57 12.04
CA TYR A 6 -5.12 -1.71 11.10
C TYR A 6 -6.18 -1.62 9.98
N ASP A 7 -7.20 -0.78 10.13
CA ASP A 7 -8.09 -0.33 9.06
C ASP A 7 -7.45 0.80 8.23
N VAL A 8 -6.46 0.46 7.39
CA VAL A 8 -5.64 1.46 6.68
C VAL A 8 -6.42 2.14 5.55
N ALA A 9 -6.58 3.46 5.63
CA ALA A 9 -7.21 4.29 4.58
C ALA A 9 -6.21 4.87 3.56
N ASP A 10 -4.94 5.09 3.97
CA ASP A 10 -3.85 5.47 3.08
C ASP A 10 -2.51 4.86 3.56
N PHE A 11 -1.92 4.00 2.74
CA PHE A 11 -0.61 3.37 2.99
C PHE A 11 0.59 4.34 2.86
N LYS A 12 0.38 5.62 2.56
CA LYS A 12 1.46 6.57 2.24
C LYS A 12 1.57 7.74 3.20
N ASP A 13 0.63 7.90 4.13
CA ASP A 13 0.59 9.00 5.09
C ASP A 13 0.56 8.52 6.55
N ILE A 14 0.63 9.47 7.47
CA ILE A 14 0.48 9.26 8.92
C ILE A 14 -0.88 9.81 9.35
N ASP A 15 -1.62 9.03 10.14
CA ASP A 15 -2.88 9.51 10.72
C ASP A 15 -2.63 10.70 11.64
N GLU A 16 -3.47 11.73 11.54
CA GLU A 16 -3.30 13.00 12.26
C GLU A 16 -3.21 12.82 13.78
N ILE A 17 -3.84 11.77 14.35
CA ILE A 17 -3.75 11.50 15.80
C ILE A 17 -2.32 11.14 16.24
N PHE A 18 -1.49 10.62 15.32
CA PHE A 18 -0.09 10.28 15.55
C PHE A 18 0.87 11.38 15.10
N GLY A 19 0.37 12.43 14.45
CA GLY A 19 1.14 13.56 13.95
C GLY A 19 1.24 13.57 12.43
N LYS A 20 2.33 14.13 11.91
CA LYS A 20 2.57 14.29 10.47
C LYS A 20 3.71 13.42 9.99
N LEU A 21 3.81 13.24 8.67
CA LEU A 21 4.93 12.53 8.06
C LEU A 21 6.31 13.10 8.48
N ILE A 22 6.42 14.41 8.69
CA ILE A 22 7.65 15.05 9.18
C ILE A 22 8.02 14.60 10.61
N ASP A 23 7.04 14.35 11.47
CA ASP A 23 7.27 13.88 12.82
C ASP A 23 7.81 12.45 12.81
N PHE A 24 7.28 11.62 11.91
CA PHE A 24 7.81 10.29 11.65
C PHE A 24 9.25 10.34 11.11
N GLU A 25 9.57 11.24 10.18
CA GLU A 25 10.93 11.45 9.67
C GLU A 25 11.90 11.83 10.80
N ASN A 26 11.49 12.73 11.70
CA ASN A 26 12.25 13.13 12.87
C ASN A 26 12.49 11.96 13.86
N LEU A 27 11.48 11.10 14.06
CA LEU A 27 11.60 9.90 14.89
C LEU A 27 12.65 8.93 14.33
N ILE A 28 12.63 8.67 13.01
CA ILE A 28 13.62 7.83 12.34
C ILE A 28 15.04 8.40 12.51
N GLU A 29 15.20 9.72 12.36
CA GLU A 29 16.51 10.36 12.52
C GLU A 29 17.06 10.22 13.94
N LYS A 30 16.22 10.46 14.96
CA LYS A 30 16.61 10.32 16.37
C LYS A 30 16.96 8.88 16.71
N ALA A 31 16.12 7.91 16.34
CA ALA A 31 16.38 6.48 16.56
C ALA A 31 17.74 6.05 15.98
N LYS A 32 18.05 6.52 14.77
CA LYS A 32 19.33 6.24 14.12
C LYS A 32 20.53 6.83 14.86
N LYS A 33 20.44 8.08 15.36
CA LYS A 33 21.53 8.74 16.11
C LYS A 33 21.94 7.96 17.36
N ILE A 34 21.02 7.20 17.94
CA ILE A 34 21.25 6.35 19.10
C ILE A 34 21.41 4.86 18.76
N GLY A 35 21.60 4.53 17.47
CA GLY A 35 21.89 3.16 17.03
C GLY A 35 20.68 2.21 16.99
N LEU A 36 19.45 2.71 17.14
CA LEU A 36 18.24 1.91 17.05
C LEU A 36 17.77 1.71 15.61
N LYS A 37 17.13 0.57 15.36
CA LYS A 37 16.42 0.27 14.11
C LYS A 37 14.92 0.34 14.36
N VAL A 38 14.19 0.87 13.38
CA VAL A 38 12.73 0.98 13.42
C VAL A 38 12.13 -0.04 12.45
N ILE A 39 11.21 -0.84 12.96
CA ILE A 39 10.39 -1.79 12.20
C ILE A 39 8.98 -1.22 12.18
N LEU A 40 8.35 -1.23 11.00
CA LEU A 40 6.96 -0.83 10.83
C LEU A 40 6.13 -2.07 10.53
N ASP A 41 4.93 -2.10 11.10
CA ASP A 41 3.92 -3.03 10.65
C ASP A 41 3.40 -2.66 9.26
N LEU A 42 3.00 -3.69 8.54
CA LEU A 42 2.33 -3.58 7.25
C LEU A 42 1.11 -4.47 7.31
N VAL A 43 -0.03 -3.92 6.88
CA VAL A 43 -1.30 -4.66 6.78
C VAL A 43 -1.56 -4.97 5.30
N PRO A 44 -1.16 -6.16 4.81
CA PRO A 44 -1.32 -6.46 3.40
C PRO A 44 -2.71 -7.02 3.06
N ASN A 45 -3.43 -7.59 4.02
CA ASN A 45 -4.60 -8.40 3.73
C ASN A 45 -5.81 -7.57 3.26
N HIS A 46 -6.06 -6.45 3.94
CA HIS A 46 -7.25 -5.62 3.77
C HIS A 46 -6.91 -4.13 3.84
N THR A 47 -7.88 -3.31 3.47
CA THR A 47 -7.85 -1.85 3.68
C THR A 47 -9.06 -1.44 4.50
N SER A 48 -9.13 -0.18 4.92
CA SER A 48 -10.41 0.43 5.35
C SER A 48 -11.42 0.43 4.19
N ASP A 49 -12.71 0.36 4.52
CA ASP A 49 -13.81 0.65 3.60
C ASP A 49 -13.81 2.12 3.12
N GLU A 50 -13.18 3.02 3.85
CA GLU A 50 -12.96 4.41 3.43
C GLU A 50 -11.80 4.57 2.44
N HIS A 51 -10.99 3.53 2.23
CA HIS A 51 -9.85 3.61 1.31
C HIS A 51 -10.33 3.89 -0.12
N TYR A 52 -9.64 4.80 -0.81
CA TYR A 52 -9.90 5.17 -2.21
C TYR A 52 -10.10 3.96 -3.15
N TRP A 53 -9.35 2.88 -2.97
CA TRP A 53 -9.49 1.66 -3.77
C TRP A 53 -10.85 1.00 -3.56
N PHE A 54 -11.34 0.91 -2.33
CA PHE A 54 -12.65 0.31 -2.04
C PHE A 54 -13.77 1.17 -2.59
N GLN A 55 -13.68 2.50 -2.44
CA GLN A 55 -14.64 3.45 -3.00
C GLN A 55 -14.71 3.38 -4.54
N MET A 56 -13.55 3.25 -5.20
CA MET A 56 -13.51 3.04 -6.65
C MET A 56 -14.00 1.65 -7.06
N SER A 57 -13.70 0.63 -6.25
CA SER A 57 -14.20 -0.72 -6.48
C SER A 57 -15.71 -0.77 -6.36
N LEU A 58 -16.31 -0.20 -5.30
CA LEU A 58 -17.75 -0.12 -5.11
C LEU A 58 -18.48 0.44 -6.35
N ASN A 59 -17.90 1.46 -6.98
CA ASN A 59 -18.42 2.10 -8.19
C ASN A 59 -18.03 1.40 -9.52
N ARG A 60 -17.31 0.26 -9.43
CA ARG A 60 -16.78 -0.50 -10.59
C ARG A 60 -15.88 0.35 -11.49
N THR A 61 -15.12 1.27 -10.91
CA THR A 61 -14.33 2.26 -11.65
C THR A 61 -12.96 1.72 -12.07
N GLY A 62 -12.75 1.60 -13.38
CA GLY A 62 -11.43 1.33 -13.98
C GLY A 62 -10.75 0.06 -13.45
N LYS A 63 -9.44 0.13 -13.21
CA LYS A 63 -8.65 -1.01 -12.72
C LYS A 63 -9.04 -1.49 -11.31
N TYR A 64 -9.72 -0.65 -10.52
CA TYR A 64 -10.09 -0.93 -9.13
C TYR A 64 -11.31 -1.84 -8.98
N LYS A 65 -12.04 -2.08 -10.08
CA LYS A 65 -13.26 -2.91 -10.10
C LYS A 65 -13.05 -4.25 -9.38
N ASP A 66 -11.90 -4.89 -9.58
CA ASP A 66 -11.61 -6.23 -9.05
C ASP A 66 -10.47 -6.22 -8.02
N TYR A 67 -10.26 -5.09 -7.34
CA TYR A 67 -9.26 -4.97 -6.25
C TYR A 67 -9.69 -5.68 -4.96
N TYR A 68 -10.99 -5.94 -4.79
CA TYR A 68 -11.55 -6.64 -3.64
C TYR A 68 -12.32 -7.87 -4.11
N ILE A 69 -12.59 -8.78 -3.18
CA ILE A 69 -13.30 -10.02 -3.45
C ILE A 69 -14.80 -9.75 -3.41
N TRP A 70 -15.43 -9.73 -4.59
CA TRP A 70 -16.87 -9.55 -4.77
C TRP A 70 -17.52 -10.82 -5.26
N ALA A 71 -18.72 -11.14 -4.77
CA ALA A 71 -19.47 -12.29 -5.21
C ALA A 71 -20.98 -12.05 -5.12
N ASP A 72 -21.73 -12.75 -5.97
CA ASP A 72 -23.19 -12.78 -5.89
C ASP A 72 -23.62 -13.71 -4.76
N GLY A 73 -24.74 -13.36 -4.11
CA GLY A 73 -25.30 -14.16 -3.03
C GLY A 73 -26.02 -15.41 -3.54
N LYS A 74 -26.41 -16.28 -2.60
CA LYS A 74 -27.36 -17.37 -2.86
C LYS A 74 -28.80 -16.84 -2.87
N LYS A 75 -29.75 -17.71 -3.24
CA LYS A 75 -31.19 -17.43 -3.14
C LYS A 75 -31.56 -16.90 -1.74
N ASN A 76 -32.60 -16.09 -1.66
CA ASN A 76 -33.10 -15.48 -0.42
C ASN A 76 -32.11 -14.54 0.27
N ASN A 77 -31.30 -13.81 -0.51
CA ASN A 77 -30.37 -12.79 -0.02
C ASN A 77 -29.36 -13.33 1.02
N GLN A 78 -28.84 -14.53 0.76
CA GLN A 78 -27.85 -15.19 1.61
C GLN A 78 -26.43 -14.98 1.06
N PRO A 79 -25.39 -15.00 1.90
CA PRO A 79 -24.01 -14.86 1.46
C PRO A 79 -23.58 -16.01 0.52
N PRO A 80 -22.49 -15.84 -0.25
CA PRO A 80 -22.02 -16.81 -1.24
C PRO A 80 -21.64 -18.18 -0.65
N ASN A 81 -21.18 -18.21 0.60
CA ASN A 81 -20.82 -19.41 1.35
C ASN A 81 -21.02 -19.18 2.87
N ASN A 82 -20.65 -20.18 3.68
CA ASN A 82 -20.79 -20.15 5.14
C ASN A 82 -19.49 -19.73 5.87
N TRP A 83 -18.61 -18.98 5.22
CA TRP A 83 -17.39 -18.49 5.87
C TRP A 83 -17.72 -17.50 7.00
N ILE A 84 -16.93 -17.59 8.07
CA ILE A 84 -17.14 -16.85 9.32
C ILE A 84 -15.94 -15.91 9.53
N SER A 85 -16.24 -14.67 9.92
CA SER A 85 -15.23 -13.68 10.27
C SER A 85 -14.49 -14.10 11.55
N VAL A 86 -13.22 -13.70 11.68
CA VAL A 86 -12.44 -13.89 12.92
C VAL A 86 -13.13 -13.24 14.12
N PHE A 87 -13.85 -12.14 13.92
CA PHE A 87 -14.58 -11.43 14.98
C PHE A 87 -16.00 -11.97 15.20
N GLY A 88 -16.37 -13.07 14.53
CA GLY A 88 -17.69 -13.68 14.60
C GLY A 88 -18.68 -13.10 13.59
N GLY A 89 -19.72 -13.89 13.28
CA GLY A 89 -20.68 -13.58 12.22
C GLY A 89 -20.18 -13.91 10.81
N PRO A 90 -20.99 -13.68 9.77
CA PRO A 90 -20.60 -13.95 8.38
C PRO A 90 -19.37 -13.15 7.95
N ALA A 91 -18.46 -13.77 7.18
CA ALA A 91 -17.31 -13.08 6.57
C ALA A 91 -17.67 -12.30 5.29
N TRP A 92 -18.96 -12.02 5.10
CA TRP A 92 -19.49 -11.40 3.91
C TRP A 92 -20.50 -10.33 4.29
N SER A 93 -20.32 -9.12 3.77
CA SER A 93 -21.25 -8.01 3.91
C SER A 93 -21.84 -7.61 2.56
N PHE A 94 -23.14 -7.30 2.53
CA PHE A 94 -23.85 -6.94 1.31
C PHE A 94 -23.74 -5.44 1.01
N SER A 95 -23.23 -5.09 -0.16
CA SER A 95 -23.22 -3.71 -0.65
C SER A 95 -24.46 -3.45 -1.51
N LYS A 96 -25.36 -2.59 -1.03
CA LYS A 96 -26.50 -2.10 -1.82
C LYS A 96 -26.06 -1.34 -3.07
N MET A 97 -24.97 -0.57 -2.97
CA MET A 97 -24.48 0.26 -4.08
C MET A 97 -23.94 -0.59 -5.23
N ARG A 98 -23.21 -1.67 -4.93
CA ARG A 98 -22.67 -2.59 -5.95
C ARG A 98 -23.61 -3.75 -6.28
N ASN A 99 -24.65 -3.96 -5.46
CA ASN A 99 -25.58 -5.08 -5.49
C ASN A 99 -24.86 -6.45 -5.41
N GLN A 100 -23.83 -6.55 -4.55
CA GLN A 100 -23.00 -7.74 -4.39
C GLN A 100 -22.49 -7.85 -2.95
N TRP A 101 -22.11 -9.06 -2.56
CA TRP A 101 -21.39 -9.30 -1.32
C TRP A 101 -19.90 -9.05 -1.51
N TYR A 102 -19.24 -8.46 -0.51
CA TYR A 102 -17.79 -8.41 -0.44
C TYR A 102 -17.29 -9.22 0.76
N PHE A 103 -16.13 -9.84 0.59
CA PHE A 103 -15.48 -10.62 1.64
C PHE A 103 -14.68 -9.72 2.58
N HIS A 104 -14.71 -10.06 3.87
CA HIS A 104 -13.84 -9.51 4.91
C HIS A 104 -13.51 -10.61 5.91
N GLN A 105 -12.22 -10.89 6.14
CA GLN A 105 -11.83 -11.91 7.11
C GLN A 105 -11.99 -11.41 8.57
N PHE A 106 -11.99 -10.10 8.76
CA PHE A 106 -12.08 -9.41 10.05
C PHE A 106 -13.37 -8.57 10.11
N HIS A 107 -13.29 -7.28 10.43
CA HIS A 107 -14.47 -6.41 10.49
C HIS A 107 -15.04 -6.12 9.10
N GLU A 108 -16.35 -5.85 8.98
CA GLU A 108 -16.97 -5.47 7.69
C GLU A 108 -16.34 -4.21 7.07
N ARG A 109 -15.77 -3.36 7.92
CA ARG A 109 -15.04 -2.14 7.52
C ARG A 109 -13.59 -2.43 7.08
N GLN A 110 -13.19 -3.69 7.05
CA GLN A 110 -11.88 -4.18 6.60
C GLN A 110 -12.06 -5.12 5.39
N PRO A 111 -12.54 -4.62 4.23
CA PRO A 111 -12.69 -5.43 3.03
C PRO A 111 -11.35 -5.99 2.55
N ASP A 112 -11.34 -7.30 2.27
CA ASP A 112 -10.14 -8.03 1.90
C ASP A 112 -9.75 -7.78 0.43
N LEU A 113 -8.46 -7.55 0.22
CA LEU A 113 -7.89 -7.35 -1.10
C LEU A 113 -7.87 -8.67 -1.90
N ASN A 114 -8.20 -8.58 -3.18
CA ASN A 114 -8.15 -9.72 -4.08
C ASN A 114 -6.72 -9.94 -4.61
N TYR A 115 -5.93 -10.76 -3.92
CA TYR A 115 -4.57 -11.09 -4.34
C TYR A 115 -4.47 -11.94 -5.61
N SER A 116 -5.56 -12.49 -6.12
CA SER A 116 -5.56 -13.11 -7.46
C SER A 116 -5.43 -12.06 -8.57
N ASN A 117 -5.67 -10.78 -8.26
CA ASN A 117 -5.51 -9.67 -9.19
C ASN A 117 -4.03 -9.20 -9.22
N PRO A 118 -3.34 -9.26 -10.37
CA PRO A 118 -1.94 -8.85 -10.46
C PRO A 118 -1.71 -7.35 -10.17
N TYR A 119 -2.72 -6.50 -10.37
CA TYR A 119 -2.62 -5.08 -10.02
C TYR A 119 -2.54 -4.86 -8.50
N VAL A 120 -3.27 -5.66 -7.71
CA VAL A 120 -3.20 -5.61 -6.24
C VAL A 120 -1.81 -6.04 -5.77
N GLN A 121 -1.28 -7.14 -6.32
CA GLN A 121 0.07 -7.62 -6.00
C GLN A 121 1.12 -6.54 -6.28
N GLU A 122 1.02 -5.85 -7.42
CA GLU A 122 1.97 -4.80 -7.80
C GLU A 122 1.84 -3.56 -6.91
N GLU A 123 0.62 -3.09 -6.60
CA GLU A 123 0.42 -1.94 -5.70
C GLU A 123 1.00 -2.23 -4.31
N MET A 124 0.77 -3.43 -3.77
CA MET A 124 1.31 -3.84 -2.46
C MET A 124 2.83 -3.95 -2.47
N ARG A 125 3.41 -4.47 -3.56
CA ARG A 125 4.87 -4.47 -3.74
C ARG A 125 5.43 -3.05 -3.78
N VAL A 126 4.76 -2.13 -4.48
CA VAL A 126 5.15 -0.72 -4.55
C VAL A 126 5.05 -0.05 -3.18
N SER A 127 3.99 -0.30 -2.40
CA SER A 127 3.84 0.22 -1.03
C SER A 127 5.01 -0.20 -0.15
N VAL A 128 5.37 -1.49 -0.13
CA VAL A 128 6.55 -2.00 0.61
C VAL A 128 7.84 -1.28 0.20
N VAL A 129 8.02 -1.04 -1.11
CA VAL A 129 9.20 -0.32 -1.62
C VAL A 129 9.18 1.14 -1.18
N ILE A 130 8.03 1.82 -1.20
CA ILE A 130 7.91 3.22 -0.74
C ILE A 130 8.29 3.31 0.74
N TYR A 131 7.78 2.42 1.59
CA TYR A 131 8.18 2.37 3.01
C TYR A 131 9.69 2.18 3.16
N LYS A 132 10.28 1.22 2.44
CA LYS A 132 11.74 1.00 2.46
C LYS A 132 12.52 2.21 1.97
N VAL A 133 12.10 2.86 0.88
CA VAL A 133 12.79 4.03 0.33
C VAL A 133 12.64 5.23 1.26
N LYS A 134 11.48 5.48 1.88
CA LYS A 134 11.31 6.56 2.86
C LYS A 134 12.22 6.34 4.08
N LEU A 135 12.27 5.12 4.63
CA LEU A 135 13.22 4.75 5.69
C LEU A 135 14.68 4.90 5.23
N CYS A 136 14.97 4.59 3.97
CA CYS A 136 16.31 4.70 3.40
C CYS A 136 16.68 6.09 2.90
N LYS A 137 15.74 7.04 2.71
CA LYS A 137 16.07 8.42 2.31
C LYS A 137 17.02 9.06 3.33
N ASN A 138 16.86 8.69 4.61
CA ASN A 138 17.76 9.07 5.71
C ASN A 138 19.05 8.22 5.78
N LEU A 139 19.24 7.27 4.86
CA LEU A 139 20.47 6.50 4.60
C LEU A 139 21.17 6.93 3.29
N MET A 140 20.60 7.86 2.52
CA MET A 140 21.17 8.29 1.23
C MET A 140 22.28 9.32 1.45
N GLN A 141 23.54 8.91 1.31
CA GLN A 141 24.62 9.86 1.02
C GLN A 141 24.47 10.32 -0.44
N ARG A 142 24.50 11.64 -0.67
CA ARG A 142 24.57 12.25 -2.02
C ARG A 142 25.85 11.74 -2.71
N SER A 143 25.71 10.83 -3.67
CA SER A 143 26.79 10.54 -4.63
C SER A 143 26.71 11.57 -5.76
N GLN A 144 27.86 12.12 -6.13
CA GLN A 144 28.02 13.24 -7.06
C GLN A 144 27.26 13.05 -8.38
N SER A 145 26.74 14.17 -8.89
CA SER A 145 25.98 14.26 -10.12
C SER A 145 26.86 14.00 -11.34
N LEU A 146 26.59 12.93 -12.06
CA LEU A 146 26.93 12.83 -13.48
C LEU A 146 25.62 12.88 -14.27
N ASN A 147 25.40 13.99 -14.98
CA ASN A 147 24.39 14.15 -16.04
C ASN A 147 22.95 13.70 -15.70
N ARG A 148 22.33 14.36 -14.70
CA ARG A 148 20.89 14.29 -14.40
C ARG A 148 20.35 12.87 -14.14
N ALA A 149 21.17 11.98 -13.61
CA ALA A 149 20.75 10.70 -13.03
C ALA A 149 21.14 10.70 -11.55
N TYR A 150 20.18 10.44 -10.66
CA TYR A 150 20.48 10.26 -9.23
C TYR A 150 20.65 8.77 -8.98
N LEU A 151 21.90 8.34 -8.80
CA LEU A 151 22.22 6.97 -8.39
C LEU A 151 22.11 6.89 -6.86
N PHE A 152 21.12 6.14 -6.37
CA PHE A 152 20.93 5.93 -4.94
C PHE A 152 21.41 4.52 -4.56
N LEU A 153 22.55 4.47 -3.87
CA LEU A 153 23.10 3.22 -3.34
C LEU A 153 22.55 3.01 -1.93
N CYS A 154 21.57 2.11 -1.79
CA CYS A 154 21.17 1.62 -0.48
C CYS A 154 22.24 0.65 0.03
N ARG A 155 23.02 1.06 1.05
CA ARG A 155 24.12 0.25 1.59
C ARG A 155 23.67 -1.00 2.35
N THR A 156 22.37 -1.17 2.64
CA THR A 156 21.88 -2.22 3.55
C THR A 156 21.16 -3.38 2.85
N GLY A 157 21.11 -3.44 1.52
CA GLY A 157 20.47 -4.55 0.80
C GLY A 157 21.06 -4.82 -0.58
N ASN A 158 20.88 -6.04 -1.09
CA ASN A 158 21.37 -6.54 -2.38
C ASN A 158 20.76 -5.84 -3.63
N TYR A 159 20.26 -4.61 -3.48
CA TYR A 159 19.51 -3.87 -4.48
C TYR A 159 20.13 -2.49 -4.75
N HIS A 160 20.16 -2.12 -6.01
CA HIS A 160 20.49 -0.78 -6.49
C HIS A 160 19.19 -0.11 -6.93
N VAL A 161 18.94 1.10 -6.40
CA VAL A 161 17.78 1.91 -6.79
C VAL A 161 18.28 3.13 -7.58
N LEU A 162 17.95 3.19 -8.86
CA LEU A 162 18.25 4.35 -9.69
C LEU A 162 16.94 5.08 -9.97
N VAL A 163 16.92 6.39 -9.74
CA VAL A 163 15.79 7.24 -10.13
C VAL A 163 16.28 8.24 -11.17
N LYS A 164 15.70 8.19 -12.37
CA LYS A 164 15.99 9.13 -13.45
C LYS A 164 14.69 9.73 -13.96
N LYS A 165 14.56 11.06 -13.82
CA LYS A 165 13.33 11.80 -14.10
C LYS A 165 12.14 11.26 -13.28
N ARG A 166 11.24 10.51 -13.93
CA ARG A 166 9.99 9.91 -13.39
C ARG A 166 10.02 8.38 -13.35
N HIS A 167 11.17 7.77 -13.61
CA HIS A 167 11.31 6.32 -13.65
C HIS A 167 12.14 5.82 -12.47
N LEU A 168 11.60 4.81 -11.80
CA LEU A 168 12.24 4.07 -10.71
C LEU A 168 12.78 2.75 -11.25
N TRP A 169 14.07 2.51 -11.04
CA TRP A 169 14.77 1.30 -11.47
C TRP A 169 15.29 0.58 -10.24
N ILE A 170 14.92 -0.69 -10.07
CA ILE A 170 15.35 -1.52 -8.94
C ILE A 170 16.06 -2.74 -9.51
N SER A 171 17.36 -2.84 -9.32
CA SER A 171 18.15 -3.98 -9.81
C SER A 171 18.74 -4.74 -8.63
N ARG A 172 18.69 -6.08 -8.67
CA ARG A 172 19.42 -6.93 -7.71
C ARG A 172 20.85 -7.09 -8.23
N ARG A 173 21.86 -7.15 -7.36
CA ARG A 173 23.31 -7.22 -7.70
C ARG A 173 23.73 -8.25 -8.78
N ARG A 174 22.86 -9.17 -9.22
CA ARG A 174 23.12 -10.18 -10.26
C ARG A 174 21.95 -10.44 -11.23
N GLY A 175 21.09 -9.45 -11.49
CA GLY A 175 20.03 -9.60 -12.50
C GLY A 175 19.13 -8.36 -12.57
N ALA A 176 18.98 -7.81 -13.77
CA ALA A 176 18.15 -6.62 -13.99
C ALA A 176 16.66 -7.01 -13.97
N ALA A 177 15.88 -6.38 -13.09
CA ALA A 177 14.42 -6.36 -13.19
C ALA A 177 14.02 -4.96 -13.68
N TYR A 178 13.33 -4.90 -14.82
CA TYR A 178 12.83 -3.68 -15.44
C TYR A 178 11.41 -3.43 -14.92
N PHE A 179 11.18 -2.34 -14.18
CA PHE A 179 9.83 -1.89 -13.85
C PHE A 179 9.58 -0.55 -14.55
N ARG A 180 8.66 -0.54 -15.53
CA ARG A 180 8.27 0.66 -16.27
C ARG A 180 6.91 1.12 -15.77
N ASN A 181 6.89 1.90 -14.70
CA ASN A 181 5.70 2.69 -14.36
C ASN A 181 6.10 4.17 -14.29
N GLU A 182 5.41 4.99 -15.07
CA GLU A 182 5.56 6.44 -15.07
C GLU A 182 4.98 7.00 -13.78
N LEU A 183 5.83 7.45 -12.86
CA LEU A 183 5.36 8.21 -11.70
C LEU A 183 5.00 9.62 -12.19
N HIS A 184 3.71 9.87 -12.42
CA HIS A 184 3.19 11.21 -12.64
C HIS A 184 3.19 11.99 -11.31
N PHE A 185 4.33 12.61 -11.00
CA PHE A 185 4.34 13.75 -10.08
C PHE A 185 3.88 14.98 -10.88
N GLY A 186 2.64 15.39 -10.64
CA GLY A 186 2.12 16.67 -11.10
C GLY A 186 2.93 17.82 -10.48
N ARG A 187 3.46 18.70 -11.33
CA ARG A 187 3.90 20.06 -11.01
C ARG A 187 3.33 20.94 -12.13
N THR A 188 2.29 21.75 -11.87
CA THR A 188 2.24 23.14 -11.36
C THR A 188 2.25 24.19 -12.47
N SER A 189 1.29 25.13 -12.41
CA SER A 189 1.40 26.55 -12.82
C SER A 189 0.09 27.23 -12.38
N LYS A 190 0.03 28.42 -11.78
CA LYS A 190 0.95 29.52 -11.51
C LYS A 190 0.46 30.21 -10.23
#